data_AF-A0A497N5V9-F1
#
_entry.id   AF-A0A497N5V9-F1
#
_cell.length_a   1.000
_cell.length_b   1.000
_cell.length_c   1.000
_cell.angle_alpha   90.00
_cell.angle_beta   90.00
_cell.angle_gamma   90.00
#
_symmetry.space_group_name_H-M   'P 1'
#
loop_
_entity.id
_entity.type
_entity.pdbx_description
1 polymer ?
#
loop_
_entity_poly.entity_id
_entity_poly.type
_entity_poly.pdbx_seq_one_letter_code
_entity_poly.pdbx_strand_id
1 'polypeptide(L)'
;MTKTETRSEGRIAVHHLKCVSSVFKEKRINNKPWEFRKNDRDFENGDMIIEREWSKESGYTGEEIWETISLIVDGGQFGIPEGYVVMTTNNHGHCIDSELSNRNPQSY
;
A
#
# COMPACT_ATOMS: atom_id res chain seq x y z
N MET A 1 -3.13 19.78 23.57
CA MET A 1 -3.51 18.42 23.99
C MET A 1 -4.11 17.73 22.77
N THR A 2 -3.30 17.04 21.98
CA THR A 2 -3.79 16.28 20.82
C THR A 2 -4.29 14.94 21.35
N LYS A 3 -5.58 14.68 21.17
CA LYS A 3 -6.21 13.38 21.44
C LYS A 3 -5.58 12.36 20.48
N THR A 4 -4.71 11.51 20.99
CA THR A 4 -4.40 10.23 20.35
C THR A 4 -5.65 9.37 20.52
N GLU A 5 -6.47 9.28 19.47
CA GLU A 5 -7.52 8.27 19.40
C GLU A 5 -6.83 6.93 19.19
N THR A 6 -6.58 6.22 20.29
CA THR A 6 -6.09 4.84 20.26
C THR A 6 -7.12 4.01 19.49
N ARG A 7 -6.72 3.42 18.36
CA ARG A 7 -7.55 2.51 17.58
C ARG A 7 -8.03 1.37 18.48
N SER A 8 -9.31 1.01 18.38
CA SER A 8 -9.88 -0.11 19.12
C SER A 8 -9.18 -1.42 18.72
N GLU A 9 -8.70 -2.18 19.70
CA GLU A 9 -8.10 -3.51 19.50
C GLU A 9 -8.98 -4.37 18.57
N GLY A 10 -8.41 -4.81 17.45
CA GLY A 10 -9.04 -5.80 16.55
C GLY A 10 -9.62 -5.32 15.23
N ARG A 11 -9.50 -4.03 14.85
CA ARG A 11 -9.92 -3.58 13.51
C ARG A 11 -8.76 -3.67 12.52
N ILE A 12 -8.82 -4.62 11.59
CA ILE A 12 -7.97 -4.64 10.39
C ILE A 12 -8.42 -3.52 9.45
N ALA A 13 -7.50 -2.65 9.05
CA ALA A 13 -7.78 -1.61 8.06
C ALA A 13 -7.38 -2.04 6.66
N VAL A 14 -8.00 -1.42 5.66
CA VAL A 14 -7.68 -1.62 4.25
C VAL A 14 -7.24 -0.27 3.67
N HIS A 15 -6.02 -0.25 3.14
CA HIS A 15 -5.38 0.95 2.60
C HIS A 15 -5.21 0.82 1.09
N HIS A 16 -5.90 1.65 0.31
CA HIS A 16 -5.71 1.72 -1.14
C HIS A 16 -4.58 2.67 -1.49
N LEU A 17 -3.53 2.17 -2.13
CA LEU A 17 -2.33 2.93 -2.45
C LEU A 17 -2.03 2.89 -3.95
N LYS A 18 -1.55 4.01 -4.50
CA LYS A 18 -0.95 4.00 -5.85
C LYS A 18 0.38 3.25 -5.80
N CYS A 19 0.67 2.50 -6.87
CA CYS A 19 1.95 1.87 -7.12
C CYS A 19 2.37 2.11 -8.58
N VAL A 20 3.56 2.66 -8.79
CA VAL A 20 4.07 2.93 -10.14
C VAL A 20 4.31 1.62 -10.87
N SER A 21 3.93 1.51 -12.14
CA SER A 21 4.00 0.28 -12.95
C SER A 21 5.33 -0.48 -12.87
N SER A 22 6.47 0.20 -12.81
CA SER A 22 7.77 -0.47 -12.67
C SER A 22 7.92 -1.19 -11.33
N VAL A 23 7.50 -0.55 -10.24
CA VAL A 23 7.50 -1.12 -8.88
C VAL A 23 6.44 -2.21 -8.75
N PHE A 24 5.26 -1.98 -9.33
CA PHE A 24 4.14 -2.92 -9.30
C PHE A 24 4.52 -4.29 -9.87
N LYS A 25 5.25 -4.31 -11.00
CA LYS A 25 5.74 -5.55 -11.62
C LYS A 25 6.68 -6.33 -10.69
N GLU A 26 7.57 -5.66 -9.97
CA GLU A 26 8.48 -6.28 -9.01
C GLU A 26 7.75 -6.84 -7.78
N LYS A 27 6.73 -6.11 -7.30
CA LYS A 27 5.89 -6.58 -6.19
C LYS A 27 5.00 -7.76 -6.59
N ARG A 28 4.49 -7.76 -7.83
CA ARG A 28 3.66 -8.84 -8.38
C ARG A 28 4.39 -10.19 -8.38
N ILE A 29 5.70 -10.18 -8.62
CA ILE A 29 6.55 -11.39 -8.58
C ILE A 29 7.22 -11.59 -7.21
N ASN A 30 6.82 -10.83 -6.19
CA ASN A 30 7.34 -10.86 -4.83
C ASN A 30 8.86 -10.57 -4.70
N ASN A 31 9.47 -9.91 -5.70
CA ASN A 31 10.87 -9.47 -5.64
C ASN A 31 11.05 -8.25 -4.71
N LYS A 32 9.98 -7.48 -4.50
CA LYS A 32 9.92 -6.36 -3.56
C LYS A 32 8.85 -6.58 -2.47
N PRO A 33 9.12 -7.43 -1.47
CA PRO A 33 8.16 -7.78 -0.41
C PRO A 33 8.08 -6.70 0.70
N TRP A 34 8.32 -5.43 0.36
CA TRP A 34 8.33 -4.33 1.33
C TRP A 34 7.93 -3.00 0.71
N GLU A 35 7.44 -2.10 1.56
CA GLU A 35 7.05 -0.72 1.26
C GLU A 35 7.83 0.28 2.11
N PHE A 36 8.02 1.49 1.58
CA PHE A 36 8.55 2.63 2.32
C PHE A 36 7.59 3.80 2.13
N ARG A 37 6.97 4.28 3.22
CA ARG A 37 5.87 5.24 3.17
C ARG A 37 5.96 6.24 4.32
N LYS A 38 5.40 7.42 4.11
CA LYS A 38 5.03 8.29 5.23
C LYS A 38 3.93 7.59 6.03
N ASN A 39 4.04 7.56 7.35
CA ASN A 39 3.01 6.99 8.22
C ASN A 39 1.92 8.03 8.54
N ASP A 40 1.16 8.42 7.52
CA ASP A 40 0.06 9.40 7.59
C ASP A 40 -1.33 8.73 7.68
N ARG A 41 -1.34 7.41 7.85
CA ARG A 41 -2.54 6.54 7.88
C ARG A 41 -2.56 5.62 9.10
N ASP A 42 -1.58 5.76 10.00
CA ASP A 42 -1.37 4.92 11.17
C ASP A 42 -1.37 3.43 10.79
N PHE A 43 -0.43 3.03 9.92
CA PHE A 43 -0.30 1.65 9.49
C PHE A 43 0.03 0.74 10.67
N GLU A 44 -0.61 -0.42 10.74
CA GLU A 44 -0.40 -1.42 11.79
C GLU A 44 -0.14 -2.83 11.22
N ASN A 45 0.54 -3.68 12.00
CA ASN A 45 0.68 -5.10 11.64
C ASN A 45 -0.71 -5.74 11.51
N GLY A 46 -0.92 -6.50 10.44
CA GLY A 46 -2.20 -7.12 10.12
C GLY A 46 -3.11 -6.29 9.21
N ASP A 47 -2.83 -5.00 9.01
CA ASP A 47 -3.55 -4.20 8.01
C ASP A 47 -3.36 -4.75 6.59
N MET A 48 -4.36 -4.52 5.74
CA MET A 48 -4.31 -4.84 4.32
C MET A 48 -3.90 -3.63 3.49
N ILE A 49 -3.02 -3.85 2.53
CA ILE A 49 -2.66 -2.90 1.49
C ILE A 49 -3.20 -3.42 0.16
N ILE A 50 -3.93 -2.57 -0.55
CA ILE A 50 -4.33 -2.80 -1.94
C ILE A 50 -3.52 -1.82 -2.79
N GLU A 51 -2.47 -2.34 -3.43
CA GLU A 51 -1.66 -1.57 -4.34
C GLU A 51 -2.28 -1.56 -5.73
N ARG A 52 -2.59 -0.36 -6.23
CA ARG A 52 -3.22 -0.14 -7.52
C ARG A 52 -2.17 0.34 -8.51
N GLU A 53 -1.99 -0.42 -9.59
CA GLU A 53 -1.06 0.00 -10.64
C GLU A 53 -1.52 1.34 -11.24
N TRP A 54 -0.60 2.29 -11.28
CA TRP A 54 -0.83 3.64 -11.77
C TRP A 54 0.39 4.16 -12.53
N SER A 55 0.17 4.78 -13.67
CA SER A 55 1.19 5.54 -14.40
C SER A 55 0.73 7.00 -14.57
N LYS A 56 1.68 7.90 -14.80
CA LYS A 56 1.36 9.31 -15.05
C LYS A 56 0.71 9.49 -16.42
N GLU A 57 1.05 8.63 -17.37
CA GLU A 57 0.64 8.70 -18.77
C GLU A 57 -0.78 8.15 -18.99
N SER A 58 -1.10 7.03 -18.35
CA SER A 58 -2.35 6.29 -18.56
C SER A 58 -3.26 6.22 -17.34
N GLY A 59 -2.85 6.77 -16.19
CA GLY A 59 -3.60 6.67 -14.96
C GLY A 59 -3.62 5.24 -14.40
N TYR A 60 -4.72 4.88 -13.75
CA TYR A 60 -4.92 3.52 -13.20
C TYR A 60 -5.17 2.52 -14.32
N THR A 61 -4.52 1.36 -14.25
CA THR A 61 -4.72 0.28 -15.23
C THR A 61 -5.88 -0.66 -14.86
N GLY A 62 -6.29 -0.66 -13.58
CA GLY A 62 -7.26 -1.61 -13.02
C GLY A 62 -6.62 -2.87 -12.41
N GLU A 63 -5.30 -3.04 -12.53
CA GLU A 63 -4.55 -4.11 -11.88
C GLU A 63 -4.31 -3.77 -10.39
N GLU A 64 -4.52 -4.75 -9.50
CA GLU A 64 -4.32 -4.61 -8.06
C GLU A 64 -3.57 -5.78 -7.42
N ILE A 65 -2.65 -5.49 -6.51
CA ILE A 65 -1.99 -6.48 -5.64
C ILE A 65 -2.54 -6.33 -4.22
N TRP A 66 -2.90 -7.45 -3.61
CA TRP A 66 -3.46 -7.50 -2.27
C TRP A 66 -2.40 -8.05 -1.31
N GLU A 67 -2.08 -7.29 -0.28
CA GLU A 67 -1.01 -7.63 0.65
C GLU A 67 -1.45 -7.42 2.11
N THR A 68 -0.84 -8.17 3.03
CA THR A 68 -0.96 -7.90 4.48
C THR A 68 0.37 -7.42 5.02
N ILE A 69 0.34 -6.42 5.89
CA ILE A 69 1.52 -5.95 6.62
C ILE A 69 1.90 -6.98 7.69
N SER A 70 3.11 -7.53 7.60
CA SER A 70 3.62 -8.53 8.55
C SER A 70 4.63 -7.98 9.55
N LEU A 71 5.30 -6.88 9.20
CA LEU A 71 6.24 -6.18 10.07
C LEU A 71 6.26 -4.70 9.72
N ILE A 72 6.31 -3.84 10.73
CA ILE A 72 6.55 -2.39 10.59
C ILE A 72 7.83 -2.02 11.35
N VAL A 73 8.67 -1.23 10.70
CA VAL A 73 9.81 -0.54 11.29
C VAL A 73 9.55 0.96 11.22
N ASP A 74 9.39 1.58 12.39
CA ASP A 74 9.20 3.02 12.49
C ASP A 74 10.47 3.79 12.14
N GLY A 75 10.28 4.98 11.59
CA GLY A 75 11.33 5.95 11.32
C GLY A 75 11.91 6.60 12.56
N GLY A 76 12.89 7.49 12.34
CA GLY A 76 13.73 8.06 13.39
C GLY A 76 14.94 7.19 13.75
N GLN A 77 15.13 6.07 13.04
CA GLN A 77 16.19 5.10 13.26
C GLN A 77 16.65 4.48 11.92
N PHE A 78 17.83 3.86 11.89
CA PHE A 78 18.38 3.17 10.73
C PHE A 78 18.47 4.01 9.43
N GLY A 79 18.47 5.34 9.54
CA GLY A 79 18.44 6.25 8.38
C GLY A 79 17.04 6.45 7.77
N ILE A 80 15.99 5.89 8.37
CA ILE A 80 14.59 6.11 8.01
C ILE A 80 14.14 7.44 8.64
N PRO A 81 13.64 8.41 7.86
CA PRO A 81 13.20 9.71 8.42
C PRO A 81 12.07 9.56 9.43
N GLU A 82 12.00 10.46 10.42
CA GLU A 82 10.89 10.50 11.37
C GLU A 82 9.54 10.70 10.65
N GLY A 83 8.51 9.98 11.11
CA GLY A 83 7.18 9.98 10.48
C GLY A 83 7.08 9.13 9.20
N TYR A 84 8.11 8.34 8.86
CA TYR A 84 8.06 7.32 7.83
C TYR A 84 8.12 5.92 8.44
N VAL A 85 7.71 4.92 7.67
CA VAL A 85 7.78 3.49 8.01
C VAL A 85 8.35 2.70 6.85
N VAL A 86 9.05 1.62 7.20
CA VAL A 86 9.29 0.51 6.28
C VAL A 86 8.40 -0.64 6.71
N MET A 87 7.66 -1.23 5.77
CA MET A 87 6.68 -2.28 6.04
C MET A 87 7.02 -3.51 5.22
N THR A 88 7.18 -4.67 5.83
CA THR A 88 7.22 -5.95 5.11
C THR A 88 5.80 -6.37 4.79
N THR A 89 5.56 -6.81 3.56
CA THR A 89 4.24 -7.19 3.07
C THR A 89 4.23 -8.64 2.56
N ASN A 90 3.14 -9.35 2.85
CA ASN A 90 2.89 -10.69 2.33
C ASN A 90 1.88 -10.58 1.18
N ASN A 91 2.33 -10.91 -0.04
CA ASN A 91 1.52 -10.86 -1.24
C ASN A 91 0.56 -12.08 -1.32
N HIS A 92 -0.74 -11.83 -1.48
CA HIS A 92 -1.80 -12.85 -1.56
C HIS A 92 -2.24 -13.16 -3.00
N GLY A 93 -1.64 -12.50 -3.99
CA GLY A 93 -1.98 -12.61 -5.41
C GLY A 93 -2.46 -11.29 -5.99
N HIS A 94 -2.84 -11.36 -7.27
CA HIS A 94 -3.29 -10.22 -8.06
C HIS A 94 -4.73 -10.45 -8.53
N CYS A 95 -5.58 -9.43 -8.41
CA CYS A 95 -6.93 -9.42 -8.96
C CYS A 95 -7.06 -8.30 -9.99
N ILE A 96 -7.82 -8.56 -11.06
CA ILE A 96 -8.21 -7.54 -12.03
C ILE A 96 -9.48 -6.89 -11.49
N ASP A 97 -9.47 -5.59 -11.24
CA ASP A 97 -10.71 -4.85 -10.97
C ASP A 97 -11.55 -4.84 -12.26
N SER A 98 -12.52 -5.75 -12.33
CA SER A 98 -13.41 -5.92 -13.48
C SER A 98 -14.28 -4.69 -13.77
N GLU A 99 -14.46 -3.78 -12.81
CA GLU A 99 -15.21 -2.54 -13.01
C GLU A 99 -14.37 -1.41 -13.61
N LEU A 100 -13.04 -1.47 -13.46
CA LEU A 100 -12.10 -0.49 -14.02
C LEU A 100 -11.61 -0.86 -15.42
N SER A 101 -11.62 -2.14 -15.80
CA SER A 101 -11.22 -2.56 -17.17
C SER A 101 -12.12 -1.97 -18.27
N ASN A 102 -13.31 -1.49 -17.92
CA ASN A 102 -14.30 -0.93 -18.84
C ASN A 102 -14.46 0.61 -18.76
N ARG A 103 -13.70 1.32 -17.91
CA ARG A 103 -13.82 2.78 -17.76
C ARG A 103 -12.65 3.53 -18.38
N ASN A 104 -12.96 4.59 -19.11
CA ASN A 104 -11.99 5.47 -19.76
C ASN A 104 -11.03 6.08 -18.71
N PRO A 105 -9.70 5.93 -18.86
CA PRO A 105 -8.69 6.34 -17.88
C PRO A 105 -8.61 7.85 -17.59
N GLN A 106 -9.39 8.69 -18.29
CA GLN A 106 -9.35 10.16 -18.14
C GLN A 106 -10.32 10.77 -17.11
N SER A 107 -10.96 9.98 -16.24
CA SER A 107 -11.96 10.51 -15.30
C SER A 107 -11.54 10.46 -13.83
N TYR A 108 -10.37 11.02 -13.47
CA TYR A 108 -10.00 11.34 -12.08
C TYR A 108 -9.08 12.56 -12.00
#